data_AF-A0A3A9W997-F1
#
_entry.id   AF-A0A3A9W997-F1
#
_cell.length_a   1.000
_cell.length_b   1.000
_cell.length_c   1.000
_cell.angle_alpha   90.00
_cell.angle_beta   90.00
_cell.angle_gamma   90.00
#
_symmetry.space_group_name_H-M   'P 1'
#
loop_
_entity.id
_entity.type
_entity.pdbx_description
1 polymer ?
#
loop_
_entity_poly.entity_id
_entity_poly.type
_entity_poly.pdbx_seq_one_letter_code
_entity_poly.pdbx_strand_id
1 'polypeptide(L)'
;MQRRCLDCRELATHRGRCAAHFAAYERRTAVRLRRQRRAITARVYDAAAALRGLIREAGYVPCAQCGRRFPASSVEVDHVRPLSDGGRDVAANVQILCRPCHQAKTDQGRADERGP
;
A
#
# COMPACT_ATOMS: atom_id res chain seq x y z
N MET A 1 -16.16 7.14 23.72
CA MET A 1 -15.69 8.46 24.21
C MET A 1 -15.46 9.40 23.04
N GLN A 2 -16.09 10.57 23.05
CA GLN A 2 -15.93 11.60 22.03
C GLN A 2 -14.55 12.25 22.15
N ARG A 3 -13.75 12.23 21.07
CA ARG A 3 -12.40 12.81 21.07
C ARG A 3 -12.49 14.33 20.90
N ARG A 4 -11.67 15.06 21.66
CA ARG A 4 -11.58 16.52 21.61
C ARG A 4 -10.62 16.96 20.50
N CYS A 5 -10.90 18.10 19.90
CA CYS A 5 -10.06 18.76 18.91
C CYS A 5 -8.71 19.14 19.54
N LEU A 6 -7.62 18.78 18.88
CA LEU A 6 -6.26 19.07 19.34
C LEU A 6 -5.96 20.57 19.47
N ASP A 7 -6.65 21.42 18.70
CA ASP A 7 -6.34 22.86 18.62
C ASP A 7 -7.31 23.75 19.43
N CYS A 8 -8.56 23.33 19.68
CA CYS A 8 -9.57 24.17 20.36
C CYS A 8 -10.50 23.46 21.35
N ARG A 9 -10.28 22.17 21.64
CA ARG A 9 -11.10 21.37 22.59
C ARG A 9 -12.59 21.22 22.23
N GLU A 10 -13.04 21.67 21.06
CA GLU A 10 -14.33 21.28 20.49
C GLU A 10 -14.38 19.78 20.14
N LEU A 11 -15.52 19.27 19.66
CA LEU A 11 -15.60 17.90 19.20
C LEU A 11 -14.72 17.67 17.96
N ALA A 12 -13.87 16.65 17.98
CA ALA A 12 -13.11 16.25 16.81
C ALA A 12 -13.98 15.45 15.85
N THR A 13 -14.07 15.91 14.60
CA THR A 13 -14.80 15.25 13.52
C THR A 13 -13.88 14.67 12.46
N HIS A 14 -12.66 15.18 12.30
CA HIS A 14 -11.71 14.74 11.29
C HIS A 14 -10.30 14.61 11.84
N ARG A 15 -9.78 13.37 11.88
CA ARG A 15 -8.38 13.06 12.25
C ARG A 15 -7.90 13.79 13.52
N GLY A 16 -8.74 13.85 14.55
CA GLY A 16 -8.43 14.50 15.82
C GLY A 16 -8.64 16.02 15.86
N ARG A 17 -9.19 16.64 14.80
CA ARG A 17 -9.53 18.07 14.76
C ARG A 17 -11.02 18.27 14.48
N CYS A 18 -11.58 19.42 14.88
CA CYS A 18 -12.88 19.86 14.38
C CYS A 18 -12.77 20.24 12.90
N ALA A 19 -13.91 20.37 12.20
CA ALA A 19 -13.93 20.65 10.77
C ALA A 19 -13.15 21.92 10.38
N ALA A 20 -13.29 23.01 11.14
CA ALA A 20 -12.59 24.27 10.88
C ALA A 20 -11.07 24.12 11.02
N HIS A 21 -10.60 23.50 12.11
CA HIS A 21 -9.16 23.29 12.34
C HIS A 21 -8.57 22.26 11.39
N PHE A 22 -9.33 21.24 10.99
CA PHE A 22 -8.91 20.32 9.95
C PHE A 22 -8.72 21.03 8.61
N ALA A 23 -9.67 21.87 8.20
CA ALA A 23 -9.56 22.66 6.97
C ALA A 23 -8.37 23.62 7.00
N ALA A 24 -8.13 24.31 8.14
CA ALA A 24 -6.96 25.16 8.32
C ALA A 24 -5.64 24.37 8.24
N TYR A 25 -5.60 23.18 8.85
CA TYR A 25 -4.46 22.26 8.76
C TYR A 25 -4.18 21.81 7.33
N GLU A 26 -5.21 21.43 6.57
CA GLU A 26 -5.08 21.00 5.17
C GLU A 26 -4.57 22.10 4.24
N ARG A 27 -4.90 23.37 4.52
CA ARG A 27 -4.41 24.53 3.75
C ARG A 27 -2.95 24.87 3.99
N ARG A 28 -2.30 24.35 5.04
CA ARG A 28 -0.88 24.64 5.33
C ARG A 28 0.00 24.20 4.18
N THR A 29 0.91 25.08 3.72
CA THR A 29 1.82 24.81 2.59
C THR A 29 2.57 23.48 2.73
N ALA A 30 3.15 23.22 3.91
CA ALA A 30 3.87 21.97 4.16
C ALA A 30 2.98 20.72 4.00
N VAL A 31 1.71 20.78 4.44
CA VAL A 31 0.75 19.68 4.31
C VAL A 31 0.37 19.48 2.85
N ARG A 32 0.04 20.57 2.13
CA ARG A 32 -0.30 20.55 0.70
C ARG A 32 0.85 19.95 -0.13
N LEU A 33 2.07 20.45 0.06
CA LEU A 33 3.24 19.97 -0.68
C LEU A 33 3.53 18.49 -0.38
N ARG A 34 3.43 18.06 0.88
CA ARG A 34 3.56 16.65 1.25
C ARG A 34 2.53 15.77 0.54
N ARG A 35 1.28 16.21 0.45
CA ARG A 35 0.20 15.48 -0.26
C ARG A 35 0.48 15.41 -1.76
N GLN A 36 0.88 16.52 -2.37
CA GLN A 36 1.23 16.57 -3.79
C GLN A 36 2.39 15.60 -4.11
N ARG A 37 3.46 15.61 -3.30
CA ARG A 37 4.58 14.67 -3.45
C ARG A 37 4.13 13.21 -3.35
N ARG A 38 3.28 12.88 -2.36
CA ARG A 38 2.71 11.53 -2.23
C ARG A 38 1.84 11.14 -3.43
N ALA A 39 1.05 12.06 -3.97
CA ALA A 39 0.23 11.81 -5.15
C ALA A 39 1.06 11.56 -6.41
N ILE A 40 2.14 12.34 -6.61
CA ILE A 40 3.09 12.12 -7.70
C ILE A 40 3.77 10.75 -7.54
N THR A 41 4.28 10.46 -6.35
CA THR A 41 4.95 9.17 -6.05
C THR A 41 4.00 8.00 -6.34
N ALA A 42 2.74 8.08 -5.91
CA ALA A 42 1.74 7.05 -6.14
C ALA A 42 1.32 6.91 -7.62
N ARG A 43 1.52 7.94 -8.45
CA ARG A 43 1.31 7.87 -9.91
C ARG A 43 2.52 7.32 -10.64
N VAL A 44 3.73 7.63 -10.18
CA VAL A 44 4.98 7.17 -10.80
C VAL A 44 5.26 5.71 -10.45
N TYR A 45 4.94 5.32 -9.22
CA TYR A 45 5.12 3.98 -8.70
C TYR A 45 3.76 3.33 -8.48
N ASP A 46 3.13 2.89 -9.57
CA ASP A 46 1.78 2.31 -9.60
C ASP A 46 1.75 0.89 -10.19
N ALA A 47 2.91 0.26 -10.35
CA ALA A 47 3.04 -1.01 -11.07
C ALA A 47 2.19 -2.12 -10.46
N ALA A 48 2.09 -2.21 -9.13
CA ALA A 48 1.23 -3.18 -8.48
C ALA A 48 -0.25 -2.91 -8.77
N ALA A 49 -0.66 -1.64 -8.86
CA ALA A 49 -2.04 -1.27 -9.20
C ALA A 49 -2.36 -1.61 -10.66
N ALA A 50 -1.45 -1.30 -11.59
CA ALA A 50 -1.55 -1.66 -13.00
C ALA A 50 -1.65 -3.19 -13.17
N LEU A 51 -0.76 -3.95 -12.51
CA LEU A 51 -0.77 -5.41 -12.58
C LEU A 51 -2.05 -6.03 -12.02
N ARG A 52 -2.59 -5.48 -10.91
CA ARG A 52 -3.91 -5.90 -10.40
C ARG A 52 -5.04 -5.65 -11.42
N GLY A 53 -4.95 -4.61 -12.25
CA GLY A 53 -5.87 -4.40 -13.37
C GLY A 53 -5.81 -5.54 -14.37
N LEU A 54 -4.62 -5.82 -14.87
CA LEU A 54 -4.37 -6.89 -15.86
C LEU A 54 -4.82 -8.28 -15.35
N ILE A 55 -4.55 -8.59 -14.08
CA ILE A 55 -4.99 -9.86 -13.46
C ILE A 55 -6.51 -10.01 -13.48
N ARG A 56 -7.24 -8.93 -13.14
CA ARG A 56 -8.71 -8.96 -13.12
C ARG A 56 -9.29 -9.25 -14.51
N GLU A 57 -8.67 -8.71 -15.55
CA GLU A 57 -9.10 -8.90 -16.93
C GLU A 57 -8.75 -10.30 -17.47
N ALA A 58 -7.62 -10.87 -17.06
CA ALA A 58 -7.14 -12.16 -17.54
C ALA A 58 -7.93 -13.38 -17.03
N GLY A 59 -8.64 -13.26 -15.90
CA GLY A 59 -9.42 -14.34 -15.29
C GLY A 59 -8.58 -15.41 -14.59
N TYR A 60 -7.59 -16.01 -15.28
CA TYR A 60 -6.63 -16.96 -14.71
C TYR A 60 -5.19 -16.57 -15.04
N VAL A 61 -4.34 -16.53 -14.02
CA VAL A 61 -2.93 -16.10 -14.16
C VAL A 61 -1.96 -17.09 -13.49
N PRO A 62 -0.74 -17.25 -14.04
CA PRO A 62 0.28 -18.09 -13.44
C PRO A 62 0.90 -17.44 -12.19
N CYS A 63 1.18 -18.25 -11.17
CA CYS A 63 2.00 -17.85 -10.03
C CYS A 63 3.48 -17.80 -10.45
N ALA A 64 4.16 -16.71 -10.15
CA ALA A 64 5.58 -16.51 -10.46
C ALA A 64 6.52 -17.49 -9.73
N GLN A 65 6.10 -18.02 -8.57
CA GLN A 65 6.92 -18.94 -7.78
C GLN A 65 6.67 -20.41 -8.15
N CYS A 66 5.42 -20.86 -8.21
CA CYS A 66 5.10 -22.28 -8.42
C CYS A 66 4.65 -22.62 -9.85
N GLY A 67 4.49 -21.64 -10.73
CA GLY A 67 4.13 -21.81 -12.14
C GLY A 67 2.67 -22.22 -12.42
N ARG A 68 1.93 -22.69 -11.41
CA ARG A 68 0.52 -23.10 -11.56
C ARG A 68 -0.39 -21.90 -11.85
N ARG A 69 -1.47 -22.13 -12.61
CA ARG A 69 -2.50 -21.11 -12.90
C ARG A 69 -3.56 -21.10 -11.81
N PHE A 70 -3.97 -19.90 -11.41
CA PHE A 70 -4.99 -19.67 -10.40
C PHE A 70 -6.01 -18.64 -10.89
N PRO A 71 -7.26 -18.70 -10.40
CA PRO A 71 -8.21 -17.62 -10.61
C PRO A 71 -7.64 -16.28 -10.12
N ALA A 72 -7.97 -15.19 -10.80
CA ALA A 72 -7.59 -13.83 -10.44
C ALA A 72 -7.93 -13.46 -8.97
N SER A 73 -9.01 -14.03 -8.44
CA SER A 73 -9.46 -13.86 -7.05
C SER A 73 -8.60 -14.60 -6.00
N SER A 74 -7.75 -15.53 -6.45
CA SER A 74 -6.95 -16.43 -5.62
C SER A 74 -5.44 -16.13 -5.68
N VAL A 75 -5.06 -15.01 -6.30
CA VAL A 75 -3.68 -14.53 -6.37
C VAL A 75 -3.57 -13.13 -5.78
N GLU A 76 -2.34 -12.78 -5.39
CA GLU A 76 -1.97 -11.48 -4.84
C GLU A 76 -0.79 -10.91 -5.64
N VAL A 77 -0.74 -9.57 -5.73
CA VAL A 77 0.40 -8.86 -6.29
C VAL A 77 1.29 -8.44 -5.15
N ASP A 78 2.53 -8.94 -5.18
CA ASP A 78 3.50 -8.77 -4.12
C ASP A 78 4.79 -8.15 -4.65
N HIS A 79 5.50 -7.44 -3.79
CA HIS A 79 6.80 -6.84 -4.12
C HIS A 79 7.91 -7.85 -3.89
N VAL A 80 8.74 -8.10 -4.91
CA VAL A 80 9.90 -9.02 -4.83
C VAL A 80 10.80 -8.62 -3.67
N ARG A 81 11.26 -7.36 -3.68
CA ARG A 81 11.85 -6.68 -2.52
C ARG A 81 10.79 -5.83 -1.82
N PRO A 82 10.49 -6.06 -0.52
CA PRO A 82 9.52 -5.27 0.22
C PRO A 82 9.81 -3.76 0.16
N LEU A 83 8.75 -2.94 0.15
CA LEU A 83 8.90 -1.48 0.21
C LEU A 83 9.57 -1.01 1.51
N SER A 84 9.39 -1.75 2.62
CA SER A 84 10.05 -1.50 3.90
C SER A 84 11.57 -1.66 3.85
N ASP A 85 12.05 -2.57 3.00
CA ASP A 85 13.47 -2.80 2.74
C ASP A 85 13.98 -1.99 1.53
N GLY A 86 13.29 -0.90 1.14
CA GLY A 86 13.75 -0.02 0.05
C GLY A 86 13.44 -0.52 -1.36
N GLY A 87 12.55 -1.52 -1.49
CA GLY A 87 11.93 -1.85 -2.77
C GLY A 87 11.13 -0.66 -3.34
N ARG A 88 10.92 -0.66 -4.67
CA ARG A 88 10.10 0.34 -5.37
C ARG A 88 8.90 -0.33 -6.02
N ASP A 89 7.77 0.38 -6.13
CA ASP A 89 6.59 -0.15 -6.83
C ASP A 89 6.73 0.06 -8.36
N VAL A 90 7.63 -0.71 -8.96
CA VAL A 90 7.94 -0.72 -10.40
C VAL A 90 7.66 -2.09 -11.00
N ALA A 91 7.43 -2.17 -12.31
CA ALA A 91 7.09 -3.42 -13.00
C ALA A 91 8.09 -4.55 -12.74
N ALA A 92 9.39 -4.22 -12.64
CA ALA A 92 10.45 -5.19 -12.36
C ALA A 92 10.48 -5.73 -10.92
N ASN A 93 9.78 -5.08 -9.97
CA ASN A 93 9.77 -5.45 -8.56
C ASN A 93 8.39 -5.94 -8.09
N VAL A 94 7.45 -6.18 -9.00
CA VAL A 94 6.13 -6.74 -8.67
C VAL A 94 5.96 -8.11 -9.31
N GLN A 95 5.34 -9.03 -8.58
CA GLN A 95 5.10 -10.40 -9.03
C GLN A 95 3.71 -10.88 -8.61
N ILE A 96 3.20 -11.88 -9.32
CA ILE A 96 1.92 -12.53 -9.01
C ILE A 96 2.20 -13.78 -8.20
N LEU A 97 1.67 -13.87 -6.99
CA LEU A 97 1.80 -15.04 -6.14
C LEU A 97 0.44 -15.60 -5.79
N CYS A 98 0.30 -16.93 -5.76
CA CYS A 98 -0.86 -17.54 -5.12
C CYS A 98 -0.76 -17.39 -3.60
N ARG A 99 -1.91 -17.45 -2.90
CA ARG A 99 -1.97 -17.27 -1.44
C ARG A 99 -0.95 -18.12 -0.65
N PRO A 100 -0.76 -19.43 -0.94
CA PRO A 100 0.24 -20.23 -0.24
C PRO A 100 1.69 -19.74 -0.43
N CYS A 101 2.05 -19.39 -1.67
CA CYS A 101 3.37 -18.86 -2.01
C CYS A 101 3.62 -17.50 -1.35
N HIS A 102 2.60 -16.63 -1.36
CA HIS A 102 2.66 -15.32 -0.71
C HIS A 102 2.83 -15.43 0.81
N GLN A 103 2.10 -16.34 1.45
CA GLN A 103 2.23 -16.62 2.88
C GLN A 103 3.63 -17.12 3.22
N ALA A 104 4.15 -18.09 2.47
CA ALA A 104 5.50 -18.62 2.67
C ALA A 104 6.59 -17.53 2.55
N LYS A 105 6.48 -16.63 1.56
CA LYS A 105 7.40 -15.48 1.42
C LYS A 105 7.29 -14.51 2.61
N THR A 106 6.08 -14.23 3.08
CA THR A 106 5.85 -13.35 4.22
C THR A 106 6.48 -13.92 5.50
N ASP A 107 6.34 -15.22 5.71
CA ASP A 107 6.92 -15.89 6.87
C ASP A 107 8.45 -15.93 6.82
N GLN A 108 9.03 -16.14 5.63
CA GLN A 108 10.48 -16.03 5.43
C GLN A 108 11.00 -14.62 5.73
N GLY A 109 10.33 -13.58 5.22
CA GLY A 109 10.74 -12.19 5.48
C GLY A 109 10.67 -11.79 6.95
N ARG A 110 9.69 -12.31 7.70
CA ARG A 110 9.57 -12.10 9.16
C ARG A 110 10.64 -12.83 9.97
N ALA A 111 11.20 -13.91 9.44
CA ALA A 111 12.32 -14.62 10.05
C ALA A 111 13.62 -13.83 9.87
N ASP A 112 13.83 -13.25 8.68
CA ASP A 112 15.02 -12.42 8.39
C ASP A 112 15.05 -11.09 9.17
N GLU A 113 13.88 -10.49 9.47
CA GLU A 113 13.78 -9.28 10.31
C GLU A 113 14.02 -9.54 11.82
N ARG A 114 14.02 -10.82 12.25
CA ARG A 114 14.36 -11.26 13.60
C ARG A 114 15.72 -11.95 13.63
N GLY A 115 16.72 -11.32 12.99
CA GLY A 115 18.11 -11.77 13.07
C GLY A 115 18.61 -11.92 14.52
N PRO A 116 19.65 -12.74 14.74
CA PRO A 116 20.07 -13.32 16.03
C PRO A 116 20.42 -12.32 17.13
#